data_AF-A0AAW8KMX3-F1
#
_entry.id   AF-A0AAW8KMX3-F1
#
_cell.length_a   1.000
_cell.length_b   1.000
_cell.length_c   1.000
_cell.angle_alpha   90.00
_cell.angle_beta   90.00
_cell.angle_gamma   90.00
#
_symmetry.space_group_name_H-M   'P 1'
#
loop_
_entity.id
_entity.type
_entity.pdbx_description
1 polymer ?
#
loop_
_entity_poly.entity_id
_entity_poly.type
_entity_poly.pdbx_seq_one_letter_code
_entity_poly.pdbx_strand_id
1 'polypeptide(L)' 'VEPKQSVPLFKITVPSLQMLIQDEGRLNQTNIGVGVAGAMDLSAMHSANRIVGNPTDTPVIEVLNGGLK' A
#
# COMPACT_ATOMS: atom_id res chain seq x y z
N VAL A 1 -0.26 8.24 24.52
CA VAL A 1 0.54 9.13 23.63
C VAL A 1 -0.47 9.99 22.89
N GLU A 2 -0.45 11.31 23.08
CA GLU A 2 -1.31 12.19 22.28
C GLU A 2 -1.04 11.96 20.78
N PRO A 3 -2.08 11.80 19.95
CA PRO A 3 -1.87 11.61 18.52
C PRO A 3 -1.15 12.85 17.98
N LYS A 4 0.09 12.65 17.52
CA LYS A 4 0.90 13.70 16.93
C LYS A 4 0.11 14.26 15.74
N GLN A 5 -0.27 15.53 15.80
CA GLN A 5 -1.04 16.18 14.74
C GLN A 5 -0.24 16.06 13.43
N SER A 6 -0.76 15.27 12.48
CA SER A 6 -0.05 15.01 11.22
C SER A 6 -0.31 16.14 10.24
N VAL A 7 0.75 16.68 9.67
CA VAL A 7 0.65 17.58 8.52
C VAL A 7 0.37 16.72 7.29
N PRO A 8 -0.61 17.07 6.44
CA PRO A 8 -0.86 16.33 5.21
C PRO A 8 0.38 16.28 4.33
N LEU A 9 0.79 15.09 3.90
CA LEU A 9 1.98 14.91 3.06
C LEU A 9 1.67 15.18 1.57
N PHE A 10 0.54 14.69 1.08
CA PHE A 10 0.07 14.90 -0.29
C PHE A 10 -1.46 14.92 -0.34
N LYS A 11 -2.00 15.45 -1.44
CA LYS A 11 -3.43 15.49 -1.73
C LYS A 11 -3.68 14.79 -3.06
N ILE A 12 -4.61 13.85 -3.06
CA ILE A 12 -5.10 13.22 -4.29
C ILE A 12 -6.01 14.21 -5.01
N THR A 13 -5.66 14.53 -6.25
CA THR A 13 -6.42 15.44 -7.11
C THR A 13 -7.27 14.68 -8.14
N VAL A 14 -6.79 13.50 -8.57
CA VAL A 14 -7.52 12.60 -9.46
C VAL A 14 -7.29 11.14 -9.01
N PRO A 15 -8.34 10.37 -8.69
CA PRO A 15 -8.21 8.95 -8.39
C PRO A 15 -7.97 8.11 -9.66
N SER A 16 -7.32 6.95 -9.51
CA SER A 16 -7.28 5.91 -10.54
C SER A 16 -8.58 5.09 -10.59
N LEU A 17 -8.68 4.11 -11.49
CA LEU A 17 -9.79 3.16 -11.52
C LEU A 17 -9.95 2.45 -10.16
N GLN A 18 -8.82 2.04 -9.58
CA GLN A 18 -8.72 1.59 -8.19
C GLN A 18 -7.34 1.96 -7.66
N MET A 19 -7.30 2.54 -6.46
CA MET A 19 -6.07 2.75 -5.70
C MET A 19 -6.28 2.29 -4.27
N LEU A 20 -5.35 1.49 -3.75
CA LEU A 20 -5.43 0.94 -2.41
C LEU A 20 -4.09 1.11 -1.71
N ILE A 21 -4.13 1.27 -0.39
CA ILE A 21 -2.93 1.05 0.42
C ILE A 21 -2.74 -0.45 0.54
N GLN A 22 -1.59 -0.95 0.13
CA GLN A 22 -1.25 -2.36 0.18
C GLN A 22 0.06 -2.59 0.92
N ASP A 23 0.10 -3.69 1.66
CA ASP A 23 1.27 -4.25 2.34
C ASP A 23 1.44 -5.72 1.90
N GLU A 24 2.19 -6.53 2.66
CA GLU A 24 2.39 -7.96 2.36
C GLU A 24 1.15 -8.84 2.63
N GLY A 25 0.07 -8.27 3.17
CA GLY A 25 -1.18 -8.98 3.42
C GLY A 25 -1.34 -9.54 4.83
N ARG A 26 -2.26 -10.48 4.99
CA ARG A 26 -2.74 -11.07 6.25
C ARG A 26 -2.49 -12.57 6.25
N LEU A 27 -1.21 -12.92 6.41
CA LEU A 27 -0.76 -14.29 6.43
C LEU A 27 -1.38 -15.07 7.60
N ASN A 28 -1.64 -16.36 7.38
CA ASN A 28 -2.14 -17.30 8.40
C ASN A 28 -3.53 -17.00 8.99
N GLN A 29 -4.35 -16.17 8.33
CA GLN A 29 -5.72 -15.86 8.78
C GLN A 29 -6.82 -16.62 8.01
N THR A 30 -6.45 -17.53 7.10
CA THR A 30 -7.43 -18.24 6.25
C THR A 30 -8.35 -19.19 7.05
N ASN A 31 -7.90 -19.66 8.21
CA ASN A 31 -8.71 -20.49 9.12
C ASN A 31 -9.94 -19.77 9.68
N ILE A 32 -9.97 -18.44 9.67
CA ILE A 32 -11.11 -17.61 10.08
C ILE A 32 -11.81 -16.94 8.88
N GLY A 33 -11.54 -17.40 7.65
CA GLY A 33 -12.17 -16.90 6.43
C GLY A 33 -11.60 -15.59 5.89
N VAL A 34 -10.44 -15.14 6.40
CA VAL A 34 -9.76 -13.94 5.90
C VAL A 34 -8.77 -14.32 4.80
N GLY A 35 -8.97 -13.77 3.60
CA GLY A 35 -8.03 -13.92 2.49
C GLY A 35 -6.70 -13.19 2.74
N VAL A 36 -5.65 -13.56 2.01
CA VAL A 36 -4.31 -12.97 2.20
C VAL A 36 -4.29 -11.47 1.92
N ALA A 37 -5.08 -10.97 0.96
CA ALA A 37 -5.03 -9.56 0.52
C ALA A 37 -3.58 -9.15 0.16
N GLY A 38 -3.20 -7.90 0.45
CA GLY A 38 -1.88 -7.35 0.14
C GLY A 38 -1.72 -6.96 -1.32
N ALA A 39 -0.51 -6.52 -1.67
CA ALA A 39 -0.19 -6.12 -3.03
C ALA A 39 -0.34 -7.31 -3.99
N MET A 40 -0.98 -7.06 -5.13
CA MET A 40 -1.18 -8.04 -6.20
C MET A 40 0.16 -8.50 -6.80
N ASP A 41 1.15 -7.60 -6.84
CA ASP A 41 2.54 -7.89 -7.22
C ASP A 41 3.50 -7.45 -6.09
N LEU A 42 3.85 -8.41 -5.23
CA LEU A 42 4.80 -8.21 -4.12
C LEU A 42 6.19 -7.80 -4.61
N SER A 43 6.62 -8.30 -5.78
CA SER A 43 7.94 -7.99 -6.32
C SER A 43 8.03 -6.52 -6.77
N ALA A 44 6.95 -6.00 -7.36
CA ALA A 44 6.83 -4.59 -7.71
C ALA A 44 6.78 -3.70 -6.46
N MET A 45 6.02 -4.11 -5.43
CA MET A 45 5.98 -3.42 -4.13
C MET A 45 7.37 -3.33 -3.49
N HIS A 46 8.07 -4.46 -3.38
CA HIS A 46 9.42 -4.51 -2.80
C HIS A 46 10.41 -3.67 -3.60
N SER A 47 10.28 -3.68 -4.94
CA SER A 47 11.13 -2.86 -5.83
C SER A 47 10.87 -1.37 -5.64
N ALA A 48 9.61 -0.95 -5.55
CA ALA A 48 9.23 0.44 -5.32
C ALA A 48 9.80 0.96 -4.00
N ASN A 49 9.66 0.19 -2.92
CA ASN A 49 10.25 0.53 -1.62
C ASN A 49 11.77 0.64 -1.68
N ARG A 50 12.43 -0.31 -2.36
CA ARG A 50 13.89 -0.30 -2.52
C ARG A 50 14.37 0.93 -3.30
N ILE A 51 13.66 1.36 -4.34
CA ILE A 51 14.02 2.53 -5.16
C ILE A 51 14.07 3.81 -4.30
N VAL A 52 13.20 3.93 -3.29
CA VAL A 52 13.15 5.10 -2.40
C VAL A 52 13.87 4.89 -1.06
N GLY A 53 14.52 3.75 -0.85
CA GLY A 53 15.29 3.45 0.36
C GLY A 53 14.45 3.03 1.58
N ASN A 54 13.19 2.65 1.38
CA ASN A 54 12.33 2.15 2.45
C ASN A 54 12.63 0.68 2.80
N PRO A 55 12.31 0.22 4.02
CA PRO A 55 12.14 -1.21 4.31
C PRO A 55 11.21 -1.88 3.29
N THR A 56 11.50 -3.12 2.91
CA THR A 56 10.80 -3.80 1.81
C THR A 56 9.31 -3.99 2.06
N ASP A 57 8.91 -4.17 3.31
CA ASP A 57 7.55 -4.39 3.81
C ASP A 57 6.76 -3.10 4.05
N THR A 58 7.33 -1.92 3.72
CA THR A 58 6.64 -0.64 3.87
C THR A 58 5.38 -0.60 3.00
N PRO A 59 4.21 -0.18 3.53
CA PRO A 59 3.00 -0.09 2.72
C PRO A 59 3.13 0.88 1.54
N VAL A 60 2.57 0.51 0.40
CA VAL A 60 2.57 1.30 -0.85
C VAL A 60 1.16 1.69 -1.27
N ILE A 61 1.06 2.64 -2.20
CA ILE A 61 -0.17 2.86 -2.97
C ILE A 61 -0.12 1.98 -4.21
N GLU A 62 -0.96 0.95 -4.25
CA GLU A 62 -1.18 0.14 -5.44
C GLU A 62 -2.17 0.84 -6.37
N VAL A 63 -1.84 0.93 -7.66
CA VAL A 63 -2.65 1.66 -8.66
C VAL A 63 -3.02 0.72 -9.80
N LEU A 64 -4.30 0.40 -9.91
CA LEU A 64 -4.85 -0.35 -11.05
C LEU A 64 -5.27 0.63 -12.15
N ASN A 65 -4.80 0.37 -13.37
CA ASN A 65 -5.14 1.11 -14.59
C ASN A 65 -4.72 2.60 -14.62
N GLY A 66 -3.72 2.98 -13.81
CA GLY A 66 -3.10 4.32 -13.84
C GLY A 66 -4.04 5.49 -13.55
N GLY A 67 -3.63 6.71 -13.92
CA GLY A 67 -4.46 7.92 -13.84
C GLY A 67 -4.43 8.67 -12.49
N LEU A 68 -3.75 8.12 -11.48
CA LEU A 68 -3.52 8.80 -10.20
C LEU A 68 -2.75 10.11 -10.40
N LYS A 69 -3.26 11.20 -9.81
CA LYS A 69 -2.60 12.51 -9.72
C LYS A 69 -2.71 13.13 -8.34
#